data_AF-A0A847HRJ4-F1
#
_entry.id   AF-A0A847HRJ4-F1
#
_cell.length_a   1.000
_cell.length_b   1.000
_cell.length_c   1.000
_cell.angle_alpha   90.00
_cell.angle_beta   90.00
_cell.angle_gamma   90.00
#
_symmetry.space_group_name_H-M   'P 1'
#
loop_
_entity.id
_entity.type
_entity.pdbx_description
1 polymer ?
#
loop_
_entity_poly.entity_id
_entity_poly.type
_entity_poly.pdbx_seq_one_letter_code
_entity_poly.pdbx_strand_id
1 'polypeptide(L)'
;HNISPVGPGEDPTANDDFLLRSAAQAQEILGAVSLGLTAFIVTIAGIALVVGGIGIMNIMLVSVSERTREIGLRKAVGATRRDVLLQFLMEAVALTLTGGFIGLGLGLLLDYIIALIVNRYLENYVFGVSPLAMVVSIAVAAGIGLVFGVYPAKKAADLSPMEALRYE
;
A
#
# COMPACT_ATOMS: atom_id res chain seq x y z
N HIS A 1 3.80 60.24 -9.91
CA HIS A 1 2.36 60.52 -9.85
C HIS A 1 1.85 60.57 -11.28
N ASN A 2 1.46 59.43 -11.86
CA ASN A 2 0.93 59.36 -13.22
C ASN A 2 -0.34 58.49 -13.17
N ILE A 3 -1.46 59.14 -12.93
CA ILE A 3 -2.79 58.55 -12.92
C ILE A 3 -3.41 58.81 -14.30
N SER A 4 -3.30 57.82 -15.17
CA SER A 4 -4.09 57.78 -16.41
C SER A 4 -5.57 57.57 -16.04
N PRO A 5 -6.51 58.33 -16.62
CA PRO A 5 -7.92 58.27 -16.23
C PRO A 5 -8.56 56.98 -16.74
N VAL A 6 -9.15 56.21 -15.82
CA VAL A 6 -10.02 55.07 -16.11
C VAL A 6 -11.25 55.60 -16.88
N GLY A 7 -11.54 55.00 -18.03
CA GLY A 7 -12.66 55.40 -18.91
C GLY A 7 -14.03 55.13 -18.27
N PRO A 8 -15.08 55.89 -18.65
CA PRO A 8 -16.40 55.75 -18.05
C PRO A 8 -17.07 54.47 -18.58
N GLY A 9 -17.02 53.39 -17.79
CA GLY A 9 -17.71 52.14 -18.10
C GLY A 9 -17.03 50.86 -17.62
N GLU A 10 -15.79 50.90 -17.16
CA GLU A 10 -15.13 49.73 -16.56
C GLU A 10 -15.38 49.70 -15.05
N ASP A 11 -16.35 48.88 -14.63
CA ASP A 11 -16.55 48.54 -13.24
C ASP A 11 -15.32 47.73 -12.75
N PRO A 12 -14.49 48.27 -11.84
CA PRO A 12 -13.26 47.60 -11.39
C PRO A 12 -13.53 46.20 -10.82
N THR A 13 -14.73 45.99 -10.31
CA THR A 13 -15.19 44.72 -9.72
C THR A 13 -15.41 43.62 -10.77
N ALA A 14 -15.68 43.96 -12.02
CA ALA A 14 -15.95 42.99 -13.08
C ALA A 14 -14.69 42.21 -13.50
N ASN A 15 -13.52 42.85 -13.46
CA ASN A 15 -12.25 42.19 -13.75
C ASN A 15 -11.85 41.25 -12.59
N ASP A 16 -12.01 41.70 -11.34
CA ASP A 16 -11.77 40.88 -10.16
C ASP A 16 -12.72 39.66 -10.11
N ASP A 17 -14.01 39.84 -10.43
CA ASP A 17 -14.99 38.75 -10.53
C ASP A 17 -14.64 37.74 -11.63
N PHE A 18 -14.13 38.20 -12.78
CA PHE A 18 -13.67 37.33 -13.87
C PHE A 18 -12.41 36.55 -13.46
N LEU A 19 -11.45 37.19 -12.79
CA LEU A 19 -10.22 36.56 -12.30
C LEU A 19 -10.53 35.53 -11.21
N LEU A 20 -11.44 35.83 -10.28
CA LEU A 20 -11.88 34.91 -9.22
C LEU A 20 -12.58 33.68 -9.81
N ARG A 21 -13.47 33.88 -10.79
CA ARG A 21 -14.17 32.76 -11.47
C ARG A 21 -13.21 31.92 -12.30
N SER A 22 -12.30 32.55 -13.04
CA SER A 22 -11.28 31.85 -13.83
C SER A 22 -10.33 31.04 -12.95
N ALA A 23 -9.86 31.61 -11.84
CA ALA A 23 -9.02 30.91 -10.86
C ALA A 23 -9.76 29.74 -10.19
N ALA A 24 -11.02 29.94 -9.79
CA ALA A 24 -11.85 28.87 -9.22
C ALA A 24 -12.09 27.73 -10.22
N GLN A 25 -12.36 28.06 -11.49
CA GLN A 25 -12.54 27.07 -12.56
C GLN A 25 -11.25 26.30 -12.85
N ALA A 26 -10.09 26.98 -12.86
CA ALA A 26 -8.80 26.31 -13.00
C ALA A 26 -8.52 25.34 -11.85
N GLN A 27 -8.82 25.73 -10.60
CA GLN A 27 -8.65 24.89 -9.43
C GLN A 27 -9.58 23.66 -9.45
N GLU A 28 -10.81 23.82 -9.94
CA GLU A 28 -11.76 22.70 -10.12
C GLU A 28 -11.23 21.67 -11.14
N ILE A 29 -10.75 22.14 -12.29
CA ILE A 29 -10.17 21.27 -13.33
C ILE A 29 -8.93 20.55 -12.80
N LEU A 30 -8.01 21.27 -12.14
CA LEU A 30 -6.81 20.67 -11.55
C LEU A 30 -7.15 19.64 -10.47
N GLY A 31 -8.15 19.93 -9.64
CA GLY A 31 -8.65 19.00 -8.62
C GLY A 31 -9.24 17.72 -9.23
N ALA A 32 -10.05 17.86 -10.29
CA ALA A 32 -10.64 16.72 -10.99
C ALA A 32 -9.57 15.84 -11.65
N VAL A 33 -8.58 16.44 -12.30
CA VAL A 33 -7.45 15.71 -12.91
C VAL A 33 -6.61 15.00 -11.84
N SER A 34 -6.28 15.70 -10.74
CA SER A 34 -5.52 15.13 -9.63
C SER A 34 -6.25 13.93 -9.02
N LEU A 35 -7.55 14.05 -8.74
CA LEU A 35 -8.37 12.95 -8.23
C LEU A 35 -8.40 11.76 -9.19
N GLY A 36 -8.55 12.02 -10.49
CA GLY A 36 -8.51 10.99 -11.52
C GLY A 36 -7.18 10.22 -11.54
N LEU A 37 -6.06 10.94 -11.45
CA LEU A 37 -4.72 10.34 -11.36
C LEU A 37 -4.54 9.53 -10.06
N THR A 38 -4.98 10.07 -8.92
CA THR A 38 -4.92 9.35 -7.64
C THR A 38 -5.72 8.05 -7.69
N ALA A 39 -6.95 8.09 -8.20
CA ALA A 39 -7.80 6.91 -8.33
C ALA A 39 -7.16 5.84 -9.23
N PHE A 40 -6.54 6.27 -10.34
CA PHE A 40 -5.81 5.39 -11.24
C PHE A 40 -4.61 4.72 -10.57
N ILE A 41 -3.77 5.48 -9.87
CA ILE A 41 -2.60 4.96 -9.14
C ILE A 41 -3.04 3.98 -8.05
N VAL A 42 -4.05 4.33 -7.26
CA VAL A 42 -4.59 3.46 -6.19
C VAL A 42 -5.13 2.16 -6.77
N THR A 43 -5.77 2.20 -7.95
CA THR A 43 -6.30 0.99 -8.61
C THR A 43 -5.17 0.05 -9.03
N ILE A 44 -4.15 0.55 -9.72
CA ILE A 44 -3.00 -0.28 -10.15
C ILE A 44 -2.24 -0.80 -8.93
N ALA A 45 -2.02 0.04 -7.91
CA ALA A 45 -1.42 -0.37 -6.65
C ALA A 45 -2.22 -1.50 -5.99
N GLY A 46 -3.56 -1.39 -5.97
CA GLY A 46 -4.45 -2.43 -5.48
C GLY A 46 -4.31 -3.75 -6.24
N ILE A 47 -4.25 -3.70 -7.57
CA ILE A 47 -4.00 -4.90 -8.41
C ILE A 47 -2.64 -5.52 -8.06
N ALA A 48 -1.59 -4.71 -7.93
CA ALA A 48 -0.25 -5.17 -7.57
C ALA A 48 -0.24 -5.84 -6.18
N LEU A 49 -0.98 -5.30 -5.20
CA LEU A 49 -1.14 -5.91 -3.88
C LEU A 49 -1.83 -7.27 -3.94
N VAL A 50 -2.86 -7.42 -4.78
CA VAL A 50 -3.55 -8.70 -4.97
C VAL A 50 -2.61 -9.74 -5.59
N VAL A 51 -1.90 -9.37 -6.66
CA VAL A 51 -0.93 -10.28 -7.31
C VAL A 51 0.20 -10.66 -6.35
N GLY A 52 0.73 -9.70 -5.59
CA GLY A 52 1.71 -9.95 -4.53
C GLY A 52 1.18 -10.88 -3.46
N GLY A 53 -0.05 -10.67 -2.99
CA GLY A 53 -0.73 -11.53 -2.03
C GLY A 53 -0.89 -12.97 -2.51
N ILE A 54 -1.26 -13.17 -3.78
CA ILE A 54 -1.33 -14.51 -4.41
C ILE A 54 0.05 -15.16 -4.42
N GLY A 55 1.12 -14.40 -4.72
CA GLY A 55 2.49 -14.90 -4.65
C GLY A 55 2.86 -15.39 -3.25
N ILE A 56 2.52 -14.63 -2.22
CA ILE A 56 2.75 -15.01 -0.81
C ILE A 56 1.97 -16.27 -0.44
N MET A 57 0.70 -16.35 -0.84
CA MET A 57 -0.12 -17.54 -0.63
C MET A 57 0.54 -18.79 -1.24
N ASN A 58 1.04 -18.68 -2.47
CA ASN A 58 1.73 -19.79 -3.15
C ASN A 58 3.01 -20.21 -2.44
N ILE A 59 3.86 -19.25 -2.08
CA ILE A 59 5.10 -19.54 -1.33
C ILE A 59 4.78 -20.26 -0.01
N MET A 60 3.77 -19.78 0.70
CA MET A 60 3.33 -20.41 1.96
C MET A 60 2.76 -21.82 1.73
N LEU A 61 1.99 -22.06 0.66
CA LEU A 61 1.49 -23.40 0.33
C LEU A 61 2.61 -24.39 0.01
N VAL A 62 3.64 -23.93 -0.69
CA VAL A 62 4.84 -24.72 -0.98
C VAL A 62 5.58 -25.03 0.32
N SER A 63 5.82 -24.03 1.16
CA SER A 63 6.47 -24.19 2.47
C SER A 63 5.73 -25.17 3.39
N VAL A 64 4.40 -25.14 3.43
CA VAL A 64 3.60 -26.11 4.18
C VAL A 64 3.81 -27.52 3.65
N SER A 65 3.89 -27.69 2.33
CA SER A 65 4.08 -29.00 1.71
C SER A 65 5.48 -29.55 2.01
N GLU A 66 6.52 -28.71 1.96
CA GLU A 66 7.90 -29.08 2.33
C GLU A 66 8.03 -29.46 3.82
N ARG A 67 7.33 -28.73 4.71
CA ARG A 67 7.38 -28.93 6.16
C ARG A 67 6.31 -29.90 6.69
N THR A 68 5.61 -30.64 5.82
CA THR A 68 4.48 -31.52 6.19
C THR A 68 4.83 -32.50 7.32
N ARG A 69 6.00 -33.16 7.22
CA ARG A 69 6.44 -34.16 8.21
C ARG A 69 6.76 -33.52 9.57
N GLU A 70 7.37 -32.34 9.58
CA GLU A 70 7.66 -31.61 10.81
C GLU A 70 6.38 -31.17 11.53
N ILE A 71 5.39 -30.69 10.78
CA ILE A 71 4.07 -30.29 11.30
C ILE A 71 3.37 -31.53 11.88
N GLY A 72 3.39 -32.65 11.17
CA GLY A 72 2.86 -33.93 11.62
C GLY A 72 3.47 -34.40 12.93
N LEU A 73 4.80 -34.34 13.04
CA LEU A 73 5.53 -34.70 14.26
C LEU A 73 5.16 -33.78 15.43
N ARG A 74 5.09 -32.46 15.22
CA ARG A 74 4.66 -31.48 16.24
C ARG A 74 3.26 -31.78 16.75
N LYS A 75 2.33 -32.12 15.86
CA LYS A 75 0.95 -32.50 16.24
C LYS A 75 0.89 -33.85 16.95
N ALA A 76 1.75 -34.80 16.60
CA ALA A 76 1.83 -36.10 17.28
C ALA A 76 2.31 -35.96 18.74
N VAL A 77 3.18 -34.98 19.04
CA VAL A 77 3.65 -34.68 20.40
C VAL A 77 2.75 -33.70 21.16
N GLY A 78 1.60 -33.31 20.59
CA GLY A 78 0.56 -32.56 21.30
C GLY A 78 0.30 -31.12 20.83
N ALA A 79 0.93 -30.64 19.75
CA ALA A 79 0.60 -29.33 19.20
C ALA A 79 -0.85 -29.28 18.70
N THR A 80 -1.61 -28.27 19.11
CA THR A 80 -3.00 -28.12 18.69
C THR A 80 -3.10 -27.55 17.27
N ARG A 81 -4.26 -27.71 16.62
CA ARG A 81 -4.52 -27.06 15.33
C ARG A 81 -4.37 -25.53 15.41
N ARG A 82 -4.72 -24.93 16.55
CA ARG A 82 -4.61 -23.48 16.78
C ARG A 82 -3.16 -23.02 16.83
N ASP A 83 -2.27 -23.80 17.44
CA ASP A 83 -0.84 -23.46 17.53
C ASP A 83 -0.21 -23.42 16.14
N VAL A 84 -0.50 -24.43 15.32
CA VAL A 84 -0.03 -24.49 13.92
C VAL A 84 -0.63 -23.36 13.10
N LEU A 85 -1.93 -23.10 13.23
CA LEU A 85 -2.60 -22.01 12.52
C LEU A 85 -1.95 -20.66 12.83
N LEU A 86 -1.76 -20.34 14.11
CA LEU A 86 -1.17 -19.08 14.55
C LEU A 86 0.29 -18.97 14.13
N GLN A 87 1.05 -20.06 14.16
CA GLN A 87 2.45 -20.06 13.71
C GLN A 87 2.56 -19.65 12.24
N PHE A 88 1.81 -20.30 11.34
CA PHE A 88 1.87 -19.99 9.92
C PHE A 88 1.24 -18.63 9.58
N LEU A 89 0.22 -18.20 10.32
CA LEU A 89 -0.36 -16.86 10.14
C LEU A 89 0.64 -15.77 10.54
N MET A 90 1.33 -15.95 11.67
CA MET A 90 2.39 -15.03 12.10
C MET A 90 3.57 -15.02 11.13
N GLU A 91 3.92 -16.16 10.52
CA GLU A 91 4.94 -16.23 9.46
C GLU A 91 4.51 -15.41 8.23
N ALA A 92 3.25 -15.55 7.78
CA ALA A 92 2.72 -14.75 6.66
C ALA A 92 2.69 -13.24 6.96
N VAL A 93 2.25 -12.85 8.17
CA VAL A 93 2.23 -11.46 8.61
C VAL A 93 3.65 -10.91 8.76
N ALA A 94 4.59 -11.68 9.31
CA ALA A 94 5.98 -11.25 9.42
C ALA A 94 6.63 -11.06 8.04
N LEU A 95 6.38 -11.95 7.09
CA LEU A 95 6.87 -11.84 5.71
C LEU A 95 6.33 -10.58 5.02
N THR A 96 5.02 -10.34 5.10
CA THR A 96 4.38 -9.14 4.52
C THR A 96 4.81 -7.86 5.19
N LEU A 97 4.93 -7.83 6.52
CA LEU A 97 5.43 -6.67 7.26
C LEU A 97 6.87 -6.34 6.91
N THR A 98 7.73 -7.36 6.78
CA THR A 98 9.13 -7.17 6.35
C THR A 98 9.17 -6.55 4.96
N GLY A 99 8.38 -7.09 4.02
CA GLY A 99 8.23 -6.49 2.68
C GLY A 99 7.64 -5.09 2.73
N GLY A 100 6.67 -4.83 3.61
CA GLY A 100 6.05 -3.52 3.81
C GLY A 100 7.01 -2.47 4.34
N PHE A 101 7.87 -2.80 5.31
CA PHE A 101 8.91 -1.90 5.80
C PHE A 101 9.97 -1.62 4.73
N ILE A 102 10.40 -2.64 3.99
CA ILE A 102 11.33 -2.48 2.87
C ILE A 102 10.71 -1.58 1.80
N GLY A 103 9.47 -1.86 1.40
CA GLY A 103 8.73 -1.08 0.41
C GLY A 103 8.51 0.37 0.85
N LEU A 104 8.18 0.61 2.12
CA LEU A 104 8.06 1.95 2.68
C LEU A 104 9.39 2.70 2.64
N GLY A 105 10.49 2.05 3.04
CA GLY A 105 11.83 2.64 2.99
C GLY A 105 12.25 3.00 1.57
N LEU A 106 12.03 2.10 0.60
CA LEU A 106 12.30 2.35 -0.81
C LEU A 106 11.40 3.47 -1.37
N GLY A 107 10.13 3.52 -0.98
CA GLY A 107 9.20 4.58 -1.39
C GLY A 107 9.65 5.95 -0.91
N LEU A 108 10.04 6.07 0.38
CA LEU A 108 10.58 7.31 0.95
C LEU A 108 11.89 7.73 0.28
N LEU A 109 12.77 6.77 -0.03
CA LEU A 109 14.03 7.03 -0.74
C LEU A 109 13.76 7.57 -2.15
N LEU A 110 12.83 6.95 -2.88
CA LEU A 110 12.45 7.39 -4.22
C LEU A 110 11.83 8.78 -4.20
N ASP A 111 10.92 9.05 -3.27
CA ASP A 111 10.28 10.37 -3.13
C ASP A 111 11.33 11.44 -2.78
N TYR A 112 12.32 11.13 -1.93
CA TYR A 112 13.43 12.03 -1.63
C TYR A 112 14.30 12.34 -2.87
N ILE A 113 14.61 11.33 -3.68
CA ILE A 113 15.38 11.51 -4.93
C ILE A 113 14.59 12.37 -5.92
N ILE A 114 13.29 12.11 -6.08
CA ILE A 114 12.40 12.91 -6.93
C ILE A 114 12.37 14.35 -6.46
N ALA A 115 12.22 14.60 -5.16
CA ALA A 115 12.25 15.94 -4.58
C ALA A 115 13.54 16.69 -4.93
N LEU A 116 14.69 16.02 -4.87
CA LEU A 116 15.98 16.61 -5.20
C LEU A 116 16.09 16.99 -6.69
N ILE A 117 15.55 16.16 -7.58
CA ILE A 117 15.53 16.42 -9.03
C ILE A 117 14.58 17.56 -9.36
N VAL A 118 13.35 17.51 -8.84
CA VAL A 118 12.30 18.49 -9.12
C VAL A 118 12.70 19.87 -8.61
N ASN A 119 13.32 19.96 -7.43
CA ASN A 119 13.80 21.24 -6.89
C ASN A 119 14.87 21.91 -7.76
N ARG A 120 15.49 21.20 -8.72
CA ARG A 120 16.39 21.84 -9.71
C ARG A 120 15.65 22.59 -10.82
N TYR A 121 14.37 22.29 -11.03
CA TYR A 121 13.56 22.85 -12.11
C TYR A 121 12.38 23.68 -11.60
N LEU A 122 11.85 23.35 -10.42
CA LEU A 122 10.73 24.01 -9.76
C LEU A 122 11.19 24.36 -8.34
N GLU A 123 11.41 25.64 -8.05
CA GLU A 123 12.11 26.12 -6.84
C GLU A 123 11.41 25.85 -5.48
N ASN A 124 10.31 25.08 -5.42
CA ASN A 124 9.49 24.94 -4.21
C ASN A 124 8.81 23.56 -4.02
N TYR A 125 9.45 22.45 -4.44
CA TYR A 125 8.89 21.13 -4.13
C TYR A 125 9.25 20.70 -2.72
N VAL A 126 8.25 20.65 -1.84
CA VAL A 126 8.41 20.23 -0.44
C VAL A 126 8.25 18.71 -0.35
N PHE A 127 9.28 18.02 0.14
CA PHE A 127 9.20 16.61 0.52
C PHE A 127 8.26 16.46 1.72
N GLY A 128 7.06 15.92 1.47
CA GLY A 128 5.98 15.82 2.44
C GLY A 128 5.73 14.38 2.86
N VAL A 129 6.27 13.97 4.01
CA VAL A 129 5.96 12.65 4.59
C VAL A 129 4.74 12.76 5.49
N SER A 130 3.67 12.04 5.14
CA SER A 130 2.49 11.93 6.00
C SER A 130 2.64 10.76 6.97
N PRO A 131 2.68 10.99 8.30
CA PRO A 131 2.74 9.91 9.28
C PRO A 131 1.55 8.97 9.17
N LEU A 132 0.37 9.50 8.82
CA LEU A 132 -0.83 8.70 8.62
C LEU A 132 -0.68 7.75 7.42
N ALA A 133 -0.06 8.20 6.33
CA ALA A 133 0.19 7.34 5.17
C ALA A 133 1.15 6.20 5.51
N MET A 134 2.17 6.44 6.34
CA MET A 134 3.09 5.40 6.82
C MET A 134 2.38 4.36 7.67
N VAL A 135 1.49 4.78 8.58
CA VAL A 135 0.71 3.84 9.40
C VAL A 135 -0.23 3.03 8.53
N VAL A 136 -0.92 3.66 7.58
CA VAL A 136 -1.83 2.99 6.65
C VAL A 136 -1.07 1.97 5.78
N SER A 137 0.12 2.29 5.28
CA SER A 137 0.88 1.36 4.43
C SER A 137 1.28 0.09 5.19
N ILE A 138 1.73 0.23 6.45
CA ILE A 138 2.07 -0.92 7.30
C ILE A 138 0.81 -1.71 7.69
N ALA A 139 -0.30 -1.03 7.98
CA ALA A 139 -1.58 -1.69 8.25
C ALA A 139 -2.08 -2.50 7.04
N VAL A 140 -1.97 -1.96 5.83
CA VAL A 140 -2.30 -2.66 4.58
C VAL A 140 -1.39 -3.88 4.39
N ALA A 141 -0.08 -3.75 4.63
CA ALA A 141 0.84 -4.89 4.54
C ALA A 141 0.45 -6.02 5.50
N ALA A 142 0.16 -5.70 6.77
CA ALA A 142 -0.34 -6.68 7.74
C ALA A 142 -1.67 -7.31 7.29
N GLY A 143 -2.60 -6.50 6.77
CA GLY A 143 -3.88 -6.96 6.25
C GLY A 143 -3.73 -7.95 5.10
N ILE A 144 -2.83 -7.70 4.14
CA ILE A 144 -2.52 -8.63 3.06
C ILE A 144 -1.97 -9.95 3.62
N GLY A 145 -1.07 -9.90 4.60
CA GLY A 145 -0.53 -11.09 5.26
C GLY A 145 -1.60 -11.94 5.93
N LEU A 146 -2.55 -11.30 6.61
CA LEU A 146 -3.68 -11.98 7.21
C LEU A 146 -4.59 -12.60 6.14
N VAL A 147 -5.03 -11.83 5.15
CA VAL A 147 -5.99 -12.28 4.12
C VAL A 147 -5.43 -13.46 3.33
N PHE A 148 -4.20 -13.34 2.83
CA PHE A 148 -3.59 -14.35 1.96
C PHE A 148 -2.90 -15.48 2.76
N GLY A 149 -2.58 -15.27 4.04
CA GLY A 149 -1.97 -16.26 4.93
C GLY A 149 -2.95 -17.24 5.58
N VAL A 150 -4.23 -16.87 5.74
CA VAL A 150 -5.24 -17.73 6.39
C VAL A 150 -5.42 -19.06 5.68
N TYR A 151 -5.50 -19.07 4.35
CA TYR A 151 -5.68 -20.31 3.58
C TYR A 151 -4.54 -21.32 3.78
N PRO A 152 -3.25 -20.98 3.53
CA PRO A 152 -2.15 -21.91 3.76
C PRO A 152 -2.00 -22.28 5.23
N ALA A 153 -2.20 -21.35 6.16
CA ALA A 153 -2.14 -21.64 7.59
C ALA A 153 -3.20 -22.65 8.02
N LYS A 154 -4.42 -22.55 7.47
CA LYS A 154 -5.48 -23.53 7.72
C LYS A 154 -5.13 -24.90 7.12
N LYS A 155 -4.60 -24.92 5.89
CA LYS A 155 -4.12 -26.16 5.27
C LYS A 155 -3.07 -26.87 6.14
N ALA A 156 -2.13 -26.11 6.71
CA ALA A 156 -1.13 -26.65 7.64
C ALA A 156 -1.75 -27.18 8.94
N ALA A 157 -2.67 -26.43 9.53
CA ALA A 157 -3.34 -26.79 10.77
C ALA A 157 -4.19 -28.06 10.65
N ASP A 158 -4.73 -28.33 9.46
CA ASP A 158 -5.61 -29.47 9.20
C ASP A 158 -4.87 -30.77 8.86
N LEU A 159 -3.55 -30.74 8.63
CA LEU A 159 -2.73 -31.94 8.36
C LEU A 159 -2.86 -32.99 9.48
N SER A 160 -3.23 -34.23 9.14
CA SER A 160 -3.32 -35.29 10.16
C SER A 160 -1.94 -35.85 10.50
N PRO A 161 -1.64 -36.15 11.78
CA PRO A 161 -0.36 -36.76 12.18
C PRO A 161 -0.10 -38.10 11.49
N MET A 162 -1.17 -38.89 11.28
CA MET A 162 -1.10 -40.20 10.65
C MET A 162 -0.77 -40.10 9.16
N GLU A 163 -1.40 -39.19 8.41
CA GLU A 163 -1.06 -39.00 6.99
C GLU A 163 0.34 -38.42 6.82
N ALA A 164 0.76 -37.51 7.70
CA ALA A 164 2.10 -36.91 7.65
C ALA A 164 3.24 -37.92 7.94
N LEU A 165 2.96 -39.01 8.64
CA LEU A 165 3.93 -40.08 8.95
C LEU A 165 3.81 -41.30 8.02
N ARG A 166 2.70 -41.44 7.29
CA ARG A 166 2.46 -42.53 6.32
C ARG A 166 2.92 -42.18 4.89
N TYR A 167 3.47 -40.98 4.68
CA TYR A 167 4.20 -40.66 3.45
C TYR A 167 5.59 -41.31 3.50
N GLU A 168 5.59 -42.65 3.49
CA GLU A 168 6.58 -43.55 2.89
C GLU A 168 5.80 -44.57 2.06
#